data_AF-A0A150WDR4-F1
#
_entry.id   AF-A0A150WDR4-F1
#
_cell.length_a   1.000
_cell.length_b   1.000
_cell.length_c   1.000
_cell.angle_alpha   90.00
_cell.angle_beta   90.00
_cell.angle_gamma   90.00
#
_symmetry.space_group_name_H-M   'P 1'
#
loop_
_entity.id
_entity.type
_entity.pdbx_description
1 polymer ?
#
loop_
_entity_poly.entity_id
_entity_poly.type
_entity_poly.pdbx_seq_one_letter_code
_entity_poly.pdbx_strand_id
1 'polypeptide(L)'
;MFKKILILMVLCFSSSAAMANPNPWMRVCRIAEGFFQGLVVEGTKDQFLWTCSFDNSFVGADELFVYKTDKKIALSLNAYLSGVSSTASSCESLNATTVRAESISGQMITMCQFADGSLLDLSSLKSGYKSPANSKLDRGLN
;
A
#
# COMPACT_ATOMS: atom_id res chain seq x y z
N MET A 1 9.27 38.15 -57.26
CA MET A 1 8.75 38.50 -55.91
C MET A 1 7.51 37.66 -55.63
N PHE A 2 7.63 36.54 -54.91
CA PHE A 2 6.52 35.99 -54.12
C PHE A 2 7.10 35.49 -52.81
N LYS A 3 6.66 36.16 -51.74
CA LYS A 3 7.11 36.03 -50.36
C LYS A 3 6.76 34.66 -49.82
N LYS A 4 7.79 33.95 -49.34
CA LYS A 4 7.88 33.32 -48.01
C LYS A 4 6.52 33.00 -47.35
N ILE A 5 6.00 31.79 -47.59
CA ILE A 5 5.11 31.10 -46.64
C ILE A 5 5.59 29.65 -46.56
N LEU A 6 6.73 29.48 -45.93
CA LEU A 6 7.20 28.24 -45.33
C LEU A 6 7.59 28.64 -43.92
N ILE A 7 7.32 27.80 -42.92
CA ILE A 7 7.41 28.05 -41.47
C ILE A 7 6.06 28.46 -40.86
N LEU A 8 5.15 27.51 -40.64
CA LEU A 8 4.29 27.50 -39.44
C LEU A 8 3.52 26.17 -39.26
N MET A 9 4.19 25.01 -39.24
CA MET A 9 3.50 23.75 -38.92
C MET A 9 4.40 22.70 -38.25
N VAL A 10 5.33 23.13 -37.39
CA VAL A 10 6.20 22.22 -36.61
C VAL A 10 6.28 22.66 -35.14
N LEU A 11 5.17 23.10 -34.53
CA LEU A 11 5.18 23.59 -33.14
C LEU A 11 3.93 23.21 -32.34
N CYS A 12 3.44 21.96 -32.45
CA CYS A 12 2.32 21.50 -31.60
C CYS A 12 2.57 20.21 -30.81
N PHE A 13 3.82 19.77 -30.63
CA PHE A 13 4.14 18.68 -29.71
C PHE A 13 5.19 19.10 -28.67
N SER A 14 4.97 20.25 -28.04
CA SER A 14 5.65 20.59 -26.79
C SER A 14 4.95 19.84 -25.67
N SER A 15 5.52 18.69 -25.34
CA SER A 15 5.22 17.79 -24.24
C SER A 15 4.91 18.50 -22.92
N SER A 16 3.64 18.56 -22.54
CA SER A 16 3.23 18.75 -21.15
C SER A 16 3.32 17.42 -20.41
N ALA A 17 4.54 16.91 -20.20
CA ALA A 17 4.76 15.94 -19.13
C ALA A 17 4.69 16.70 -17.80
N ALA A 18 3.48 17.12 -17.42
CA ALA A 18 3.20 17.49 -16.05
C ALA A 18 3.41 16.20 -15.23
N MET A 19 4.64 15.99 -14.77
CA MET A 19 4.94 14.95 -13.82
C MET A 19 4.26 15.34 -12.52
N ALA A 20 2.97 15.01 -12.39
CA ALA A 20 2.29 15.00 -11.11
C ALA A 20 3.20 14.21 -10.18
N ASN A 21 3.81 14.88 -9.20
CA ASN A 21 4.73 14.22 -8.28
C ASN A 21 3.91 13.13 -7.58
N PRO A 22 4.13 11.84 -7.88
CA PRO A 22 3.26 10.80 -7.36
C PRO A 22 3.36 10.85 -5.84
N ASN A 23 2.23 10.76 -5.14
CA ASN A 23 2.20 10.57 -3.68
C ASN A 23 3.34 9.61 -3.30
N PRO A 24 4.23 9.99 -2.36
CA PRO A 24 5.39 9.17 -1.99
C PRO A 24 5.01 7.73 -1.63
N TRP A 25 3.83 7.52 -1.04
CA TRP A 25 3.28 6.19 -0.77
C TRP A 25 3.01 5.40 -2.04
N MET A 26 2.35 6.01 -3.05
CA MET A 26 2.14 5.39 -4.36
C MET A 26 3.46 4.98 -5.01
N ARG A 27 4.48 5.86 -4.92
CA ARG A 27 5.80 5.59 -5.49
C ARG A 27 6.46 4.39 -4.81
N VAL A 28 6.50 4.36 -3.47
CA VAL A 28 7.10 3.26 -2.73
C VAL A 28 6.37 1.95 -2.99
N CYS A 29 5.04 1.96 -2.99
CA CYS A 29 4.25 0.79 -3.34
C CYS A 29 4.62 0.20 -4.69
N ARG A 30 4.69 1.04 -5.72
CA ARG A 30 5.05 0.61 -7.07
C ARG A 30 6.48 0.07 -7.15
N ILE A 31 7.44 0.70 -6.47
CA ILE A 31 8.84 0.24 -6.43
C ILE A 31 8.93 -1.12 -5.73
N ALA A 32 8.11 -1.35 -4.71
CA ALA A 32 7.99 -2.64 -4.03
C ALA A 32 7.21 -3.69 -4.86
N GLU A 33 6.81 -3.38 -6.10
CA GLU A 33 5.95 -4.22 -6.96
C GLU A 33 4.54 -4.47 -6.39
N GLY A 34 4.09 -3.60 -5.48
CA GLY A 34 2.74 -3.59 -4.93
C GLY A 34 1.80 -2.62 -5.66
N PHE A 35 0.52 -2.68 -5.31
CA PHE A 35 -0.51 -1.78 -5.81
C PHE A 35 -1.02 -0.88 -4.69
N PHE A 36 -0.98 0.43 -4.91
CA PHE A 36 -1.51 1.41 -3.95
C PHE A 36 -3.01 1.54 -4.11
N GLN A 37 -3.77 1.38 -3.03
CA GLN A 37 -5.22 1.53 -3.04
C GLN A 37 -5.77 1.99 -1.69
N GLY A 38 -6.94 2.64 -1.72
CA GLY A 38 -7.71 2.94 -0.52
C GLY A 38 -8.75 1.84 -0.28
N LEU A 39 -8.78 1.28 0.92
CA LEU A 39 -9.85 0.40 1.38
C LEU A 39 -10.92 1.25 2.07
N VAL A 40 -12.20 1.07 1.73
CA VAL A 40 -13.32 1.82 2.32
C VAL A 40 -13.73 1.18 3.64
N VAL A 41 -13.66 1.91 4.75
CA VAL A 41 -14.02 1.34 6.06
C VAL A 41 -15.51 1.00 6.13
N GLU A 42 -15.84 -0.20 6.59
CA GLU A 42 -17.22 -0.68 6.71
C GLU A 42 -18.08 0.28 7.54
N GLY A 43 -19.29 0.56 7.05
CA GLY A 43 -20.21 1.51 7.70
C GLY A 43 -19.85 2.98 7.45
N THR A 44 -18.81 3.27 6.67
CA THR A 44 -18.44 4.62 6.24
C THR A 44 -18.42 4.71 4.71
N LYS A 45 -18.56 5.92 4.15
CA LYS A 45 -18.42 6.16 2.70
C LYS A 45 -17.16 6.92 2.32
N ASP A 46 -16.57 7.64 3.27
CA ASP A 46 -15.49 8.60 3.00
C ASP A 46 -14.24 8.35 3.85
N GLN A 47 -14.20 7.27 4.65
CA GLN A 47 -12.99 6.89 5.38
C GLN A 47 -12.23 5.80 4.62
N PHE A 48 -10.97 6.10 4.32
CA PHE A 48 -10.10 5.22 3.57
C PHE A 48 -8.91 4.79 4.42
N LEU A 49 -8.58 3.51 4.37
CA LEU A 49 -7.29 2.99 4.78
C LEU A 49 -6.39 2.95 3.54
N TRP A 50 -5.39 3.82 3.48
CA TRP A 50 -4.43 3.80 2.38
C TRP A 50 -3.46 2.65 2.56
N THR A 51 -3.45 1.72 1.62
CA THR A 51 -2.70 0.46 1.71
C THR A 51 -1.84 0.22 0.48
N CYS A 52 -0.82 -0.61 0.69
CA CYS A 52 -0.12 -1.33 -0.35
C CYS A 52 -0.60 -2.77 -0.38
N SER A 53 -1.19 -3.20 -1.49
CA SER A 53 -1.59 -4.60 -1.68
C SER A 53 -0.55 -5.38 -2.48
N PHE A 54 -0.28 -6.59 -2.00
CA PHE A 54 0.59 -7.60 -2.61
C PHE A 54 -0.24 -8.88 -2.77
N ASP A 55 -0.94 -9.01 -3.89
CA ASP A 55 -2.03 -9.97 -4.08
C ASP A 55 -3.09 -9.86 -2.98
N ASN A 56 -3.15 -10.85 -2.07
CA ASN A 56 -4.12 -10.92 -0.98
C ASN A 56 -3.58 -10.33 0.34
N SER A 57 -2.34 -9.86 0.36
CA SER A 57 -1.73 -9.22 1.52
C SER A 57 -1.87 -7.70 1.43
N PHE A 58 -2.24 -7.05 2.53
CA PHE A 58 -2.41 -5.61 2.63
C PHE A 58 -1.63 -5.09 3.83
N VAL A 59 -0.74 -4.13 3.58
CA VAL A 59 -0.03 -3.34 4.59
C VAL A 59 -0.45 -1.89 4.42
N GLY A 60 -0.49 -1.10 5.49
CA GLY A 60 -0.69 0.33 5.30
C GLY A 60 0.44 0.95 4.45
N ALA A 61 0.09 2.00 3.71
CA ALA A 61 1.01 2.57 2.74
C ALA A 61 2.07 3.46 3.39
N ASP A 62 1.74 4.08 4.52
CA ASP A 62 2.62 4.94 5.30
C ASP A 62 3.68 4.13 6.06
N GLU A 63 3.34 2.96 6.60
CA GLU A 63 4.31 2.16 7.35
C GLU A 63 5.25 1.41 6.41
N LEU A 64 4.77 0.97 5.25
CA LEU A 64 5.66 0.51 4.18
C LEU A 64 6.61 1.64 3.73
N PHE A 65 6.09 2.85 3.55
CA PHE A 65 6.90 4.02 3.19
C PHE A 65 7.99 4.29 4.21
N VAL A 66 7.63 4.39 5.50
CA VAL A 66 8.55 4.64 6.60
C VAL A 66 9.57 3.49 6.73
N TYR A 67 9.15 2.24 6.57
CA TYR A 67 10.06 1.09 6.59
C TYR A 67 11.07 1.12 5.45
N LYS A 68 10.64 1.46 4.23
CA LYS A 68 11.53 1.50 3.06
C LYS A 68 12.50 2.69 3.07
N THR A 69 12.06 3.84 3.56
CA THR A 69 12.81 5.10 3.50
C THR A 69 13.64 5.37 4.75
N ASP A 70 13.05 5.21 5.94
CA ASP A 70 13.67 5.53 7.22
C ASP A 70 14.19 4.29 7.97
N LYS A 71 13.90 3.08 7.47
CA LYS A 71 14.22 1.80 8.15
C LYS A 71 13.61 1.66 9.55
N LYS A 72 12.57 2.45 9.86
CA LYS A 72 11.81 2.31 11.10
C LYS A 72 10.78 1.19 10.94
N ILE A 73 10.66 0.36 11.96
CA ILE A 73 9.75 -0.78 11.98
C ILE A 73 8.53 -0.40 12.81
N ALA A 74 7.38 -0.25 12.16
CA ALA A 74 6.10 -0.04 12.83
C ALA A 74 5.64 -1.31 13.57
N LEU A 75 4.71 -1.19 14.51
CA LEU A 75 4.23 -2.33 15.31
C LEU A 75 3.62 -3.43 14.44
N SER A 76 2.88 -3.08 13.39
CA SER A 76 2.28 -4.06 12.46
C SER A 76 3.33 -4.89 11.73
N LEU A 77 4.38 -4.24 11.22
CA LEU A 77 5.51 -4.91 10.57
C LEU A 77 6.37 -5.70 11.56
N ASN A 78 6.55 -5.20 12.78
CA ASN A 78 7.24 -5.94 13.82
C ASN A 78 6.47 -7.23 14.20
N ALA A 79 5.15 -7.14 14.37
CA ALA A 79 4.30 -8.30 14.63
C ALA A 79 4.38 -9.34 13.50
N TYR A 80 4.40 -8.87 12.25
CA TYR A 80 4.57 -9.70 11.06
C TYR A 80 5.95 -10.38 10.99
N LEU A 81 7.03 -9.60 11.02
CA LEU A 81 8.41 -10.05 10.80
C LEU A 81 8.96 -10.92 11.94
N SER A 82 8.53 -10.67 13.19
CA SER A 82 8.98 -11.43 14.36
C SER A 82 8.41 -12.84 14.44
N GLY A 83 7.43 -13.18 13.60
CA GLY A 83 6.76 -14.49 13.64
C GLY A 83 5.82 -14.69 14.82
N VAL A 84 5.65 -13.69 15.70
CA VAL A 84 4.61 -13.67 16.77
C VAL A 84 3.22 -13.89 16.17
N SER A 85 3.03 -13.55 14.89
CA SER A 85 1.78 -13.66 14.17
C SER A 85 1.35 -15.09 13.82
N SER A 86 2.22 -16.11 13.90
CA SER A 86 1.82 -17.51 13.63
C SER A 86 0.86 -18.08 14.68
N THR A 87 0.70 -17.40 15.82
CA THR A 87 -0.31 -17.70 16.85
C THR A 87 -1.49 -16.74 16.82
N ALA A 88 -1.53 -15.77 15.89
CA ALA A 88 -2.61 -14.82 15.80
C ALA A 88 -3.92 -15.53 15.45
N SER A 89 -4.92 -15.42 16.32
CA SER A 89 -6.28 -15.88 16.02
C SER A 89 -7.19 -14.72 15.61
N SER A 90 -6.89 -13.52 16.11
CA SER A 90 -7.57 -12.25 15.85
C SER A 90 -6.62 -11.05 16.00
N CYS A 91 -7.05 -9.84 15.63
CA CYS A 91 -6.24 -8.63 15.83
C CYS A 91 -5.99 -8.34 17.33
N GLU A 92 -6.97 -8.62 18.17
CA GLU A 92 -6.91 -8.40 19.62
C GLU A 92 -5.84 -9.29 20.29
N SER A 93 -5.61 -10.49 19.75
CA SER A 93 -4.51 -11.38 20.22
C SER A 93 -3.11 -10.77 20.02
N LEU A 94 -3.00 -9.73 19.20
CA LEU A 94 -1.79 -8.97 18.93
C LEU A 94 -1.82 -7.56 19.54
N ASN A 95 -2.77 -7.29 20.46
CA ASN A 95 -3.04 -5.96 21.01
C ASN A 95 -3.37 -4.91 19.93
N ALA A 96 -4.03 -5.33 18.85
CA ALA A 96 -4.51 -4.46 17.78
C ALA A 96 -6.04 -4.44 17.73
N THR A 97 -6.59 -3.39 17.13
CA THR A 97 -8.03 -3.22 16.91
C THR A 97 -8.41 -3.75 15.53
N THR A 98 -9.53 -4.48 15.46
CA THR A 98 -10.09 -4.93 14.19
C THR A 98 -10.76 -3.77 13.44
N VAL A 99 -10.36 -3.54 12.19
CA VAL A 99 -11.03 -2.62 11.26
C VAL A 99 -11.41 -3.39 9.99
N ARG A 100 -12.69 -3.43 9.66
CA ARG A 100 -13.17 -4.06 8.43
C ARG A 100 -13.25 -3.03 7.32
N ALA A 101 -12.69 -3.35 6.16
CA ALA A 101 -12.68 -2.44 5.02
C ALA A 101 -12.85 -3.18 3.69
N GLU A 102 -13.49 -2.54 2.72
CA GLU A 102 -13.77 -3.07 1.40
C GLU A 102 -12.71 -2.60 0.40
N SER A 103 -12.14 -3.51 -0.36
CA SER A 103 -11.22 -3.20 -1.46
C SER A 103 -11.96 -2.78 -2.73
N ILE A 104 -11.23 -2.28 -3.73
CA ILE A 104 -11.81 -1.86 -5.02
C ILE A 104 -12.50 -2.99 -5.79
N SER A 105 -12.19 -4.26 -5.48
CA SER A 105 -12.81 -5.44 -6.08
C SER A 105 -14.09 -5.88 -5.35
N GLY A 106 -14.47 -5.19 -4.28
CA GLY A 106 -15.59 -5.56 -3.40
C GLY A 106 -15.24 -6.63 -2.36
N GLN A 107 -13.95 -7.03 -2.26
CA GLN A 107 -13.52 -7.97 -1.24
C GLN A 107 -13.44 -7.27 0.12
N MET A 108 -14.13 -7.84 1.13
CA MET A 108 -13.98 -7.42 2.52
C MET A 108 -12.67 -7.94 3.11
N ILE A 109 -11.89 -7.03 3.67
CA ILE A 109 -10.60 -7.26 4.30
C ILE A 109 -10.70 -6.91 5.79
N THR A 110 -10.16 -7.79 6.64
CA THR A 110 -9.98 -7.51 8.07
C THR A 110 -8.58 -6.96 8.29
N MET A 111 -8.48 -5.67 8.56
CA MET A 111 -7.24 -4.99 8.91
C MET A 111 -7.04 -4.99 10.43
N CYS A 112 -5.83 -5.23 10.88
CA CYS A 112 -5.43 -5.03 12.27
C CYS A 112 -4.73 -3.68 12.40
N GLN A 113 -5.33 -2.77 13.16
CA GLN A 113 -4.76 -1.46 13.48
C GLN A 113 -4.09 -1.51 14.86
N PHE A 114 -2.77 -1.34 14.87
CA PHE A 114 -1.97 -1.36 16.09
C PHE A 114 -2.00 0.00 16.80
N ALA A 115 -1.49 0.04 18.04
CA ALA A 115 -1.53 1.23 18.90
C ALA A 115 -0.77 2.45 18.34
N ASP A 116 0.20 2.23 17.46
CA ASP A 116 0.93 3.28 16.73
C ASP A 116 0.22 3.73 15.45
N GLY A 117 -1.01 3.25 15.21
CA GLY A 117 -1.80 3.52 14.01
C GLY A 117 -1.50 2.57 12.86
N SER A 118 -0.46 1.72 12.97
CA SER A 118 0.01 0.90 11.86
C SER A 118 -0.95 -0.22 11.46
N LEU A 119 -1.00 -0.54 10.18
CA LEU A 119 -1.96 -1.48 9.59
C LEU A 119 -1.25 -2.69 8.95
N LEU A 120 -1.82 -3.88 9.17
CA LEU A 120 -1.58 -5.07 8.34
C LEU A 120 -2.85 -5.93 8.36
N ASP A 121 -3.16 -6.60 7.25
CA ASP A 121 -4.32 -7.49 7.22
C ASP A 121 -4.11 -8.73 8.11
N LEU A 122 -5.21 -9.19 8.71
CA LEU A 122 -5.20 -10.33 9.61
C LEU A 122 -4.76 -11.61 8.90
N SER A 123 -5.09 -11.79 7.62
CA SER A 123 -4.76 -13.04 6.90
C SER A 123 -3.25 -13.20 6.69
N SER A 124 -2.55 -12.10 6.39
CA SER A 124 -1.09 -12.06 6.30
C SER A 124 -0.44 -12.28 7.65
N LEU A 125 -0.97 -11.65 8.72
CA LEU A 125 -0.51 -11.91 10.08
C LEU A 125 -0.64 -13.40 10.42
N LYS A 126 -1.82 -14.00 10.23
CA LYS A 126 -2.08 -15.41 10.53
C LYS A 126 -1.16 -16.37 9.76
N SER A 127 -0.92 -16.07 8.48
CA SER A 127 -0.05 -16.90 7.65
C SER A 127 1.43 -16.74 8.06
N GLY A 128 1.82 -15.56 8.52
CA GLY A 128 3.14 -15.26 9.06
C GLY A 128 4.21 -14.99 7.99
N TYR A 129 5.31 -14.40 8.45
CA TYR A 129 6.48 -14.09 7.62
C TYR A 129 7.11 -15.35 7.01
N LYS A 130 7.53 -15.29 5.74
CA LYS A 130 8.06 -16.41 4.95
C LYS A 130 7.07 -17.51 4.61
N SER A 131 5.78 -17.34 4.90
CA SER A 131 4.76 -18.25 4.40
C SER A 131 4.61 -18.10 2.88
N PRO A 132 4.30 -19.18 2.13
CA PRO A 132 4.08 -19.09 0.70
C PRO A 132 2.98 -18.07 0.32
N ALA A 133 1.96 -17.94 1.17
CA ALA A 133 0.85 -17.00 0.99
C ALA A 133 1.32 -15.54 0.97
N ASN A 134 2.36 -15.20 1.72
CA ASN A 134 2.87 -13.83 1.83
C ASN A 134 4.13 -13.57 1.00
N SER A 135 4.49 -14.48 0.08
CA SER A 135 5.75 -14.38 -0.68
C SER A 135 5.92 -13.05 -1.44
N LYS A 136 4.83 -12.39 -1.86
CA LYS A 136 4.88 -11.07 -2.50
C LYS A 136 5.11 -9.95 -1.49
N LEU A 137 4.43 -9.98 -0.35
CA LEU A 137 4.66 -9.03 0.74
C LEU A 137 6.11 -9.14 1.23
N ASP A 138 6.64 -10.36 1.38
CA ASP A 138 8.02 -10.58 1.80
C ASP A 138 9.03 -9.99 0.82
N ARG A 139 8.82 -10.17 -0.49
CA ARG A 139 9.64 -9.49 -1.51
C ARG A 139 9.47 -7.99 -1.46
N GLY A 140 8.25 -7.51 -1.30
CA GLY A 140 7.93 -6.09 -1.18
C GLY A 140 8.60 -5.44 0.04
N LEU A 141 8.88 -6.18 1.10
CA LEU A 141 9.59 -5.70 2.30
C LEU A 141 11.11 -5.74 2.18
N ASN A 142 11.69 -6.68 1.44
CA ASN A 142 13.15 -6.73 1.18
C ASN A 142 13.62 -5.65 0.21
#